data_AF-A0A7C0UX72-F1
#
_entry.id   AF-A0A7C0UX72-F1
#
_cell.length_a   1.000
_cell.length_b   1.000
_cell.length_c   1.000
_cell.angle_alpha   90.00
_cell.angle_beta   90.00
_cell.angle_gamma   90.00
#
_symmetry.space_group_name_H-M   'P 1'
#
loop_
_entity.id
_entity.type
_entity.pdbx_description
1 polymer ?
#
loop_
_entity_poly.entity_id
_entity_poly.type
_entity_poly.pdbx_seq_one_letter_code
_entity_poly.pdbx_strand_id
1 'polypeptide(L)'
;AIQQTNKLIVDMSSSMEGLAAVIISLCLAGICEEFVFRGFLQNAINSRYSFKTALIVSSLAFAFFHFDPEAVYMISAFAMGLLLGYIYHHWRSYTVAAVTHASLNLIALALTLLIP
;
A
#
# COMPACT_ATOMS: atom_id res chain seq x y z
N ALA A 1 -4.99 -8.41 -14.91
CA ALA A 1 -3.64 -8.19 -14.36
C ALA A 1 -3.56 -8.59 -12.89
N ILE A 2 -4.31 -7.96 -11.98
CA ILE A 2 -4.22 -8.22 -10.53
C ILE A 2 -4.44 -9.70 -10.16
N GLN A 3 -5.47 -10.35 -10.69
CA GLN A 3 -5.72 -11.78 -10.45
C GLN A 3 -4.54 -12.68 -10.90
N GLN A 4 -3.88 -12.33 -12.01
CA GLN A 4 -2.71 -13.07 -12.49
C GLN A 4 -1.51 -12.86 -11.57
N THR A 5 -1.28 -11.62 -11.11
CA THR A 5 -0.24 -11.31 -10.12
C THR A 5 -0.48 -12.04 -8.80
N ASN A 6 -1.71 -12.08 -8.30
CA ASN A 6 -2.05 -12.81 -7.08
C ASN A 6 -1.78 -14.32 -7.23
N LYS A 7 -2.13 -14.90 -8.38
CA LYS A 7 -1.80 -16.29 -8.68
C LYS A 7 -0.28 -16.52 -8.68
N LEU A 8 0.49 -15.63 -9.33
CA LEU A 8 1.95 -15.71 -9.33
C LEU A 8 2.55 -15.61 -7.92
N ILE A 9 2.02 -14.72 -7.07
CA ILE A 9 2.44 -14.58 -5.68
C ILE A 9 2.23 -15.90 -4.92
N VAL A 10 1.08 -16.55 -5.08
CA VAL A 10 0.76 -17.83 -4.46
C VAL A 10 1.68 -18.93 -4.98
N ASP A 11 1.83 -19.04 -6.31
CA ASP A 11 2.67 -20.05 -6.95
C ASP A 11 4.14 -19.92 -6.49
N MET A 12 4.69 -18.69 -6.46
CA MET A 12 6.06 -18.43 -5.99
C MET A 12 6.24 -18.74 -4.50
N SER A 13 5.22 -18.49 -3.68
CA SER A 13 5.26 -18.72 -2.23
C SER A 13 5.34 -20.20 -1.84
N SER A 14 5.23 -21.12 -2.80
CA SER A 14 5.34 -22.58 -2.57
C SER A 14 6.79 -23.05 -2.33
N SER A 15 7.79 -22.20 -2.60
CA SER A 15 9.21 -22.47 -2.33
C SER A 15 9.75 -21.51 -1.27
N MET A 16 10.78 -21.90 -0.52
CA MET A 16 11.38 -21.04 0.50
C MET A 16 11.99 -19.78 -0.13
N GLU A 17 12.68 -19.93 -1.26
CA GLU A 17 13.31 -18.84 -2.01
C GLU A 17 12.26 -17.90 -2.59
N GLY A 18 11.20 -18.45 -3.18
CA GLY A 18 10.11 -17.65 -3.75
C GLY A 18 9.30 -16.92 -2.68
N LEU A 19 9.03 -17.56 -1.54
CA LEU A 19 8.38 -16.91 -0.40
C LEU A 19 9.22 -15.74 0.13
N ALA A 20 10.54 -15.93 0.28
CA ALA A 20 11.45 -14.87 0.69
C ALA A 20 11.43 -13.70 -0.32
N ALA A 21 11.47 -14.00 -1.62
CA ALA A 21 11.39 -12.98 -2.67
C ALA A 21 10.07 -12.18 -2.63
N VAL A 22 8.94 -12.85 -2.41
CA VAL A 22 7.62 -12.20 -2.27
C VAL A 22 7.60 -11.28 -1.05
N ILE A 23 8.05 -11.76 0.12
CA ILE A 23 8.09 -10.96 1.35
C ILE A 23 8.93 -9.70 1.16
N ILE A 24 10.14 -9.84 0.62
CA ILE A 24 11.04 -8.70 0.36
C ILE A 24 10.37 -7.72 -0.61
N SER A 25 9.74 -8.21 -1.67
CA SER A 25 9.06 -7.38 -2.67
C SER A 25 7.89 -6.59 -2.06
N LEU A 26 7.06 -7.23 -1.25
CA LEU A 26 5.91 -6.59 -0.58
C LEU A 26 6.35 -5.53 0.44
N CYS A 27 7.43 -5.78 1.18
CA CYS A 27 8.03 -4.80 2.08
C CYS A 27 8.59 -3.61 1.30
N LEU A 28 9.36 -3.86 0.23
CA LEU A 28 9.96 -2.81 -0.58
C LEU A 28 8.89 -1.97 -1.29
N ALA A 29 7.83 -2.59 -1.81
CA ALA A 29 6.69 -1.91 -2.39
C ALA A 29 6.06 -0.93 -1.38
N GLY A 30 5.73 -1.39 -0.17
CA GLY A 30 5.18 -0.53 0.88
C GLY A 30 6.09 0.66 1.22
N ILE A 31 7.40 0.42 1.35
CA ILE A 31 8.40 1.47 1.60
C ILE A 31 8.42 2.51 0.46
N CYS A 32 8.54 2.06 -0.78
CA CYS A 32 8.59 2.93 -1.96
C CYS A 32 7.30 3.72 -2.15
N GLU A 33 6.15 3.09 -1.99
CA GLU A 33 4.85 3.73 -2.14
C GLU A 33 4.63 4.79 -1.06
N GLU A 34 4.91 4.50 0.22
CA GLU A 34 4.76 5.50 1.27
C GLU A 34 5.71 6.70 1.06
N PHE A 35 6.88 6.48 0.46
CA PHE A 35 7.80 7.57 0.16
C PHE A 35 7.18 8.52 -0.88
N VAL A 36 6.67 7.96 -1.98
CA VAL A 36 6.04 8.74 -3.05
C VAL A 36 4.76 9.41 -2.58
N PHE A 37 3.85 8.69 -1.95
CA PHE A 37 2.52 9.22 -1.70
C PHE A 37 2.43 10.03 -0.41
N ARG A 38 3.22 9.73 0.63
CA ARG A 38 3.12 10.38 1.95
C ARG A 38 4.28 11.32 2.16
N GLY A 39 5.50 10.81 1.99
CA GLY A 39 6.73 11.59 2.09
C GLY A 39 6.78 12.75 1.09
N PHE A 40 6.34 12.51 -0.15
CA PHE A 40 6.34 13.52 -1.21
C PHE A 40 4.95 14.12 -1.48
N LEU A 41 4.01 13.36 -2.03
CA LEU A 41 2.75 13.92 -2.56
C LEU A 41 1.86 14.56 -1.48
N GLN A 42 1.56 13.83 -0.41
CA GLN A 42 0.71 14.35 0.68
C GLN A 42 1.36 15.56 1.34
N ASN A 43 2.67 15.53 1.59
CA ASN A 43 3.39 16.69 2.11
C ASN A 43 3.36 17.89 1.16
N ALA A 44 3.56 17.67 -0.14
CA ALA A 44 3.53 18.74 -1.13
C ALA A 44 2.14 19.42 -1.15
N ILE A 45 1.06 18.65 -1.11
CA ILE A 45 -0.31 19.20 -1.07
C ILE A 45 -0.57 19.90 0.27
N ASN A 46 -0.17 19.29 1.39
CA ASN A 46 -0.37 19.84 2.74
C ASN A 46 0.44 21.12 2.99
N SER A 47 1.48 21.40 2.19
CA SER A 47 2.22 22.66 2.25
C SER A 47 1.42 23.87 1.73
N ARG A 48 0.33 23.62 0.97
CA ARG A 48 -0.51 24.67 0.35
C ARG A 48 -1.98 24.58 0.71
N TYR A 49 -2.45 23.40 1.13
CA TYR A 49 -3.86 23.11 1.39
C TYR A 49 -4.04 22.44 2.76
N SER A 50 -5.30 22.28 3.17
CA SER A 50 -5.62 21.62 4.44
C SER A 50 -5.19 20.15 4.47
N PHE A 51 -4.96 19.61 5.66
CA PHE A 51 -4.71 18.18 5.86
C PHE A 51 -5.80 17.31 5.22
N LYS A 52 -7.08 17.67 5.36
CA LYS A 52 -8.19 16.92 4.76
C LYS A 52 -8.04 16.84 3.24
N THR A 53 -7.70 17.95 2.60
CA THR A 53 -7.44 18.00 1.15
C THR A 53 -6.24 17.14 0.77
N ALA A 54 -5.13 17.28 1.50
CA ALA A 54 -3.92 16.50 1.25
C ALA A 54 -4.17 15.00 1.38
N LEU A 55 -4.88 14.59 2.44
CA LEU A 55 -5.26 13.20 2.70
C LEU A 55 -6.14 12.63 1.58
N ILE A 56 -7.23 13.31 1.24
CA ILE A 56 -8.17 12.79 0.23
C ILE A 56 -7.48 12.70 -1.13
N VAL A 57 -6.74 13.73 -1.54
CA VAL A 57 -6.12 13.77 -2.87
C VAL A 57 -4.97 12.78 -2.98
N SER A 58 -4.10 12.65 -1.96
CA SER A 58 -3.02 11.65 -1.99
C SER A 58 -3.57 10.22 -1.97
N SER A 59 -4.66 9.96 -1.24
CA SER A 59 -5.33 8.66 -1.22
C SER A 59 -6.03 8.34 -2.54
N LEU A 60 -6.65 9.32 -3.20
CA LEU A 60 -7.21 9.14 -4.54
C LEU A 60 -6.10 8.81 -5.55
N ALA A 61 -4.98 9.52 -5.51
CA ALA A 61 -3.83 9.23 -6.37
C ALA A 61 -3.29 7.81 -6.13
N PHE A 62 -3.21 7.38 -4.87
CA PHE A 62 -2.83 6.01 -4.50
C PHE A 62 -3.81 4.97 -5.04
N ALA A 63 -5.11 5.23 -4.96
CA ALA A 63 -6.15 4.36 -5.52
C ALA A 63 -6.06 4.25 -7.05
N PHE A 64 -5.83 5.36 -7.75
CA PHE A 64 -5.64 5.35 -9.21
C PHE A 64 -4.35 4.66 -9.65
N PHE A 65 -3.30 4.69 -8.81
CA PHE A 65 -2.09 3.90 -9.05
C PHE A 65 -2.38 2.39 -9.00
N HIS A 66 -3.37 1.97 -8.20
CA HIS A 66 -3.88 0.60 -8.10
C HIS A 66 -5.06 0.34 -9.04
N PHE A 67 -5.00 0.91 -10.25
CA PHE A 67 -6.11 0.88 -11.20
C PHE A 67 -6.63 -0.55 -11.44
N ASP A 68 -7.95 -0.68 -11.29
CA ASP A 68 -8.71 -1.90 -11.51
C ASP A 68 -10.00 -1.54 -12.25
N PRO A 69 -10.27 -2.11 -13.45
CA PRO A 69 -11.48 -1.83 -14.20
C PRO A 69 -12.77 -2.10 -13.41
N GLU A 70 -12.75 -3.05 -12.48
CA GLU A 70 -13.90 -3.39 -11.62
C GLU A 70 -14.01 -2.49 -10.38
N ALA A 71 -13.05 -1.58 -10.19
CA ALA A 71 -12.91 -0.64 -9.07
C ALA A 71 -12.79 -1.28 -7.67
N VAL A 72 -12.83 -2.61 -7.53
CA VAL A 72 -12.78 -3.31 -6.24
C VAL A 72 -11.45 -3.02 -5.54
N TYR A 73 -10.34 -3.17 -6.26
CA TYR A 73 -9.01 -2.90 -5.71
C TYR A 73 -8.74 -1.40 -5.52
N MET A 74 -9.36 -0.55 -6.34
CA MET A 74 -9.22 0.91 -6.18
C MET A 74 -9.92 1.40 -4.92
N ILE A 75 -11.10 0.86 -4.58
CA ILE A 75 -11.84 1.23 -3.36
C ILE A 75 -11.05 0.80 -2.12
N SER A 76 -10.51 -0.42 -2.10
CA SER A 76 -9.69 -0.89 -0.98
C SER A 76 -8.38 -0.11 -0.86
N ALA A 77 -7.71 0.19 -1.98
CA ALA A 77 -6.53 1.04 -2.02
C ALA A 77 -6.83 2.47 -1.53
N PHE A 78 -7.99 3.05 -1.87
CA PHE A 78 -8.40 4.36 -1.36
C PHE A 78 -8.56 4.35 0.15
N ALA A 79 -9.26 3.35 0.70
CA ALA A 79 -9.44 3.19 2.14
C ALA A 79 -8.09 2.99 2.86
N MET A 80 -7.20 2.17 2.30
CA MET A 80 -5.84 1.97 2.78
C MET A 80 -5.04 3.29 2.76
N GLY A 81 -5.14 4.04 1.67
CA GLY A 81 -4.50 5.35 1.53
C GLY A 81 -4.98 6.34 2.60
N LEU A 82 -6.28 6.37 2.91
CA LEU A 82 -6.82 7.21 4.00
C LEU A 82 -6.24 6.80 5.36
N LEU A 83 -6.17 5.50 5.65
CA LEU A 83 -5.59 4.98 6.89
C LEU A 83 -4.11 5.36 7.01
N LEU A 84 -3.31 5.01 6.01
CA LEU A 84 -1.85 5.25 6.00
C LEU A 84 -1.52 6.74 5.99
N GLY A 85 -2.27 7.54 5.22
CA GLY A 85 -2.12 8.99 5.19
C GLY A 85 -2.50 9.66 6.53
N TYR A 86 -3.48 9.12 7.25
CA TYR A 86 -3.80 9.56 8.61
C TYR A 86 -2.70 9.19 9.60
N ILE A 87 -2.19 7.95 9.53
CA ILE A 87 -1.06 7.49 10.35
C ILE A 87 0.18 8.36 10.10
N TYR A 88 0.51 8.62 8.84
CA TYR A 88 1.61 9.50 8.51
C TYR A 88 1.44 10.89 9.13
N HIS A 89 0.24 11.46 9.08
CA HIS A 89 -0.05 12.77 9.66
C HIS A 89 0.02 12.79 11.19
N HIS A 90 -0.56 11.79 11.85
CA HIS A 90 -0.64 11.73 13.31
C HIS A 90 0.73 11.51 13.95
N TRP A 91 1.52 10.56 13.43
CA TRP A 91 2.85 10.25 13.96
C TRP A 91 3.98 11.10 13.36
N ARG A 92 3.71 11.83 12.27
CA ARG A 92 4.70 12.63 11.52
C ARG A 92 5.96 11.84 11.15
N SER A 93 5.79 10.56 10.87
CA SER A 93 6.90 9.63 10.63
C SER A 93 6.64 8.78 9.41
N TYR A 94 7.54 8.90 8.44
CA TYR A 94 7.57 8.05 7.25
C TYR A 94 7.77 6.58 7.64
N THR A 95 8.69 6.31 8.58
CA THR A 95 9.00 4.94 9.02
C THR A 95 7.78 4.25 9.60
N VAL A 96 6.95 4.95 10.39
CA VAL A 96 5.72 4.37 10.95
C VAL A 96 4.75 3.98 9.84
N ALA A 97 4.50 4.87 8.88
CA ALA A 97 3.61 4.59 7.75
C ALA A 97 4.13 3.42 6.89
N ALA A 98 5.43 3.40 6.57
CA ALA A 98 6.06 2.35 5.77
C ALA A 98 6.00 0.98 6.45
N VAL A 99 6.30 0.91 7.76
CA VAL A 99 6.21 -0.34 8.53
C VAL A 99 4.76 -0.80 8.62
N THR A 100 3.81 0.09 8.86
CA THR A 100 2.38 -0.27 8.86
C THR A 100 1.95 -0.82 7.51
N HIS A 101 2.32 -0.18 6.41
CA HIS A 101 1.99 -0.63 5.06
C HIS A 101 2.60 -2.01 4.78
N ALA A 102 3.90 -2.20 5.01
CA ALA A 102 4.55 -3.49 4.85
C ALA A 102 3.88 -4.58 5.71
N SER A 103 3.51 -4.26 6.96
CA SER A 103 2.83 -5.19 7.86
C SER A 103 1.46 -5.61 7.30
N LEU A 104 0.69 -4.67 6.76
CA LEU A 104 -0.61 -4.95 6.13
C LEU A 104 -0.46 -5.81 4.87
N ASN A 105 0.58 -5.58 4.05
CA ASN A 105 0.88 -6.43 2.91
C ASN A 105 1.22 -7.86 3.33
N LEU A 106 2.02 -8.03 4.39
CA LEU A 106 2.38 -9.35 4.92
C LEU A 106 1.19 -10.07 5.57
N ILE A 107 0.30 -9.34 6.25
CA ILE A 107 -0.96 -9.89 6.77
C ILE A 107 -1.84 -10.35 5.60
N ALA A 108 -1.97 -9.55 4.54
CA ALA A 108 -2.75 -9.92 3.36
C ALA A 108 -2.18 -11.18 2.67
N LEU A 109 -0.85 -11.28 2.55
CA LEU A 109 -0.18 -12.48 2.06
C LEU A 109 -0.50 -13.70 2.95
N ALA A 110 -0.34 -13.57 4.27
CA ALA A 110 -0.62 -14.65 5.20
C ALA A 110 -2.08 -15.12 5.10
N LEU A 111 -3.04 -14.20 5.06
CA LEU A 111 -4.46 -14.53 4.88
C LEU A 111 -4.70 -15.25 3.56
N THR A 112 -4.07 -14.81 2.46
CA THR A 112 -4.19 -15.44 1.14
C THR A 112 -3.63 -16.86 1.12
N LEU A 113 -2.58 -17.15 1.90
CA LEU A 113 -1.99 -18.49 1.97
C LEU A 113 -2.72 -19.42 2.95
N LEU A 114 -3.34 -18.88 4.00
CA LEU A 114 -3.99 -19.66 5.06
C LEU A 114 -5.48 -19.91 4.79
N ILE A 115 -6.14 -19.04 4.01
CA ILE A 115 -7.55 -19.12 3.68
C ILE A 115 -7.65 -19.37 2.17
N PRO A 116 -7.82 -20.63 1.74
CA PRO A 116 -7.89 -21.00 0.32
C PRO A 116 -9.20 -20.56 -0.36
#